data_AF-A0A2V5RRQ6-F1
#
_entry.id   AF-A0A2V5RRQ6-F1
#
_cell.length_a   1.000
_cell.length_b   1.000
_cell.length_c   1.000
_cell.angle_alpha   90.00
_cell.angle_beta   90.00
_cell.angle_gamma   90.00
#
_symmetry.space_group_name_H-M   'P 1'
#
loop_
_entity.id
_entity.type
_entity.pdbx_description
1 polymer ?
#
loop_
_entity_poly.entity_id
_entity_poly.type
_entity_poly.pdbx_seq_one_letter_code
_entity_poly.pdbx_strand_id
1 'polypeptide(L)' 'MSLAEIEKAIDELPPKELTKLAAYVIHRDKLTWDREIEEDFSPGGKHEKALAKIDAEIDSGNFTPLP' A
#
# COMPACT_ATOMS: atom_id res chain seq x y z
N MET A 1 -8.40 10.53 -22.85
CA MET A 1 -8.29 9.07 -22.96
C MET A 1 -9.14 8.46 -21.86
N SER A 2 -10.01 7.51 -22.21
CA SER A 2 -10.89 6.79 -21.31
C SER A 2 -10.22 5.52 -20.78
N LEU A 3 -10.78 4.92 -19.72
CA LEU A 3 -10.31 3.63 -19.22
C LEU A 3 -10.40 2.54 -20.29
N ALA A 4 -11.49 2.49 -21.05
CA ALA A 4 -11.68 1.54 -22.14
C ALA A 4 -10.62 1.69 -23.25
N GLU A 5 -10.18 2.92 -23.56
CA GLU A 5 -9.08 3.16 -24.50
C GLU A 5 -7.73 2.68 -23.95
N ILE A 6 -7.51 2.78 -22.63
CA ILE A 6 -6.31 2.24 -21.96
C ILE A 6 -6.33 0.71 -22.01
N GLU A 7 -7.44 0.07 -21.64
CA GLU A 7 -7.60 -1.38 -21.65
C GLU A 7 -7.30 -1.96 -23.04
N LYS A 8 -7.88 -1.36 -24.09
CA LYS A 8 -7.61 -1.77 -25.46
C LYS A 8 -6.12 -1.61 -25.83
N ALA A 9 -5.48 -0.52 -25.42
CA ALA A 9 -4.06 -0.32 -25.67
C ALA A 9 -3.18 -1.35 -24.94
N ILE A 10 -3.61 -1.80 -23.76
CA ILE A 10 -2.93 -2.86 -22.98
C ILE A 10 -3.03 -4.21 -23.71
N ASP A 11 -4.20 -4.54 -24.27
CA ASP A 11 -4.41 -5.79 -25.01
C ASP A 11 -3.51 -5.92 -26.25
N GLU A 12 -3.10 -4.79 -26.82
CA GLU A 12 -2.22 -4.73 -28.00
C GLU A 12 -0.72 -4.77 -27.63
N LEU A 13 -0.35 -4.77 -26.34
CA LEU A 13 1.05 -4.74 -25.91
C LEU A 13 1.77 -6.09 -26.11
N PRO A 14 3.04 -6.06 -26.59
CA PRO A 14 3.89 -7.23 -26.53
C PRO A 14 4.09 -7.69 -25.07
N PRO A 15 4.26 -9.01 -24.80
CA PRO A 15 4.37 -9.55 -23.44
C PRO A 15 5.43 -8.87 -22.55
N LYS A 16 6.56 -8.45 -23.15
CA LYS A 16 7.64 -7.75 -22.46
C LYS A 16 7.23 -6.36 -21.98
N GLU A 17 6.50 -5.62 -22.80
CA GLU A 17 6.02 -4.27 -22.45
C GLU A 17 4.84 -4.37 -21.48
N LEU A 18 3.97 -5.36 -21.63
CA LEU A 18 2.92 -5.66 -20.66
C LEU A 18 3.50 -5.94 -19.26
N THR A 19 4.57 -6.73 -19.19
CA THR A 19 5.27 -7.02 -17.92
C THR A 19 5.84 -5.76 -17.27
N LYS A 20 6.44 -4.86 -18.05
CA LYS A 20 6.94 -3.58 -17.54
C LYS A 20 5.80 -2.68 -17.05
N LEU A 21 4.69 -2.63 -17.79
CA LEU A 21 3.53 -1.83 -17.40
C LEU A 21 2.92 -2.35 -16.10
N ALA A 22 2.78 -3.66 -15.95
CA ALA A 22 2.32 -4.28 -14.71
C ALA A 22 3.21 -3.91 -13.52
N ALA A 23 4.54 -3.97 -13.68
CA ALA A 23 5.48 -3.55 -12.64
C ALA A 23 5.33 -2.07 -12.26
N TYR A 24 5.10 -1.20 -13.25
CA TYR A 24 4.87 0.23 -13.01
C TYR A 24 3.56 0.49 -12.24
N VAL A 25 2.47 -0.19 -12.61
CA VAL A 25 1.18 -0.06 -11.89
C VAL A 25 1.30 -0.55 -10.45
N ILE A 26 1.92 -1.72 -10.24
CA ILE A 26 2.18 -2.24 -8.89
C ILE A 26 2.99 -1.26 -8.05
N HIS A 27 4.00 -0.61 -8.63
CA HIS A 27 4.79 0.40 -7.91
C HIS A 27 3.95 1.61 -7.52
N ARG A 28 3.08 2.10 -8.41
CA ARG A 28 2.15 3.20 -8.11
C ARG A 28 1.16 2.84 -7.01
N ASP A 29 0.59 1.64 -7.05
CA ASP A 29 -0.34 1.18 -6.02
C ASP A 29 0.36 1.08 -4.66
N LYS A 30 1.59 0.57 -4.62
CA LYS A 30 2.40 0.55 -3.39
C LYS A 30 2.65 1.95 -2.82
N LEU A 31 2.99 2.93 -3.66
CA LEU A 31 3.20 4.30 -3.19
C LEU A 31 1.91 4.93 -2.63
N THR A 32 0.77 4.64 -3.24
CA THR A 32 -0.53 5.08 -2.71
C THR A 32 -0.79 4.43 -1.36
N TRP A 33 -0.56 3.11 -1.26
CA TRP A 33 -0.75 2.38 -0.02
C TRP A 33 0.18 2.84 1.10
N ASP A 34 1.47 3.11 0.81
CA ASP A 34 2.43 3.67 1.77
C ASP A 34 1.91 4.99 2.34
N ARG A 35 1.35 5.85 1.48
CA ARG A 35 0.78 7.13 1.90
C ARG A 35 -0.48 6.95 2.74
N GLU A 36 -1.39 6.05 2.35
CA GLU A 36 -2.60 5.76 3.12
C GLU A 36 -2.27 5.23 4.51
N ILE A 37 -1.28 4.34 4.63
CA ILE A 37 -0.79 3.84 5.92
C ILE A 37 -0.24 4.99 6.77
N GLU A 38 0.62 5.84 6.21
CA GLU A 38 1.17 6.98 6.95
C GLU A 38 0.06 7.92 7.45
N GLU A 39 -0.91 8.24 6.60
CA GLU A 39 -2.05 9.09 6.97
C GLU A 39 -2.94 8.44 8.05
N ASP A 40 -3.23 7.14 7.91
CA ASP A 40 -4.07 6.40 8.85
C ASP A 40 -3.47 6.35 10.27
N PHE A 41 -2.15 6.20 10.38
CA PHE A 41 -1.44 6.10 11.68
C PHE A 41 -0.91 7.45 12.19
N SER A 42 -1.06 8.54 11.44
CA SER A 42 -0.68 9.88 11.88
C SER A 42 -1.53 10.40 13.07
N PRO A 43 -1.09 11.45 13.78
CA PRO A 43 -1.91 12.08 14.83
C PRO A 43 -3.24 12.60 14.29
N GLY A 44 -4.36 12.21 14.90
CA GLY A 44 -5.72 12.48 14.39
C GLY A 44 -6.17 11.53 13.28
N GLY A 45 -5.31 10.61 12.84
CA GLY A 45 -5.58 9.59 11.85
C GLY A 45 -6.54 8.51 12.34
N LYS A 46 -7.12 7.77 11.40
CA LYS A 46 -8.14 6.75 11.66
C LYS A 46 -7.67 5.67 12.63
N HIS A 47 -6.37 5.37 12.64
CA HIS A 47 -5.74 4.31 13.41
C HIS A 47 -4.83 4.82 14.53
N GLU A 48 -4.85 6.12 14.85
CA GLU A 48 -4.11 6.71 15.98
C GLU A 48 -4.31 5.91 17.28
N LYS A 49 -5.56 5.56 17.60
CA LYS A 49 -5.90 4.82 18.84
C LYS A 49 -5.35 3.39 18.86
N ALA A 50 -5.04 2.81 17.69
CA ALA A 50 -4.44 1.49 17.63
C ALA A 50 -2.99 1.52 18.13
N LEU A 51 -2.25 2.62 17.88
CA LEU A 51 -0.87 2.78 18.36
C LEU A 51 -0.82 2.76 19.89
N ALA A 52 -1.65 3.56 20.55
CA ALA A 52 -1.70 3.59 22.01
C ALA A 52 -2.04 2.22 22.63
N LYS A 53 -2.87 1.42 21.94
CA LYS A 53 -3.16 0.05 22.38
C LYS A 53 -1.95 -0.86 22.22
N ILE A 54 -1.25 -0.78 21.09
CA ILE A 54 -0.04 -1.59 20.81
C ILE A 54 1.05 -1.26 21.85
N ASP A 55 1.28 0.01 22.14
CA ASP A 55 2.25 0.45 23.15
C ASP A 55 1.93 -0.16 24.52
N ALA A 56 0.66 -0.15 24.94
CA ALA A 56 0.25 -0.75 26.20
C ALA A 56 0.47 -2.27 26.25
N GLU A 57 0.23 -2.98 25.14
CA GLU A 57 0.52 -4.42 25.06
C GLU A 57 2.03 -4.70 25.14
N ILE A 58 2.86 -3.88 24.47
CA ILE A 58 4.32 -3.98 24.54
C ILE A 58 4.82 -3.74 25.97
N ASP A 59 4.34 -2.67 26.62
CA ASP A 59 4.70 -2.33 28.00
C ASP A 59 4.28 -3.42 29.00
N SER A 60 3.17 -4.11 28.71
CA SER A 60 2.71 -5.25 29.51
C SER A 60 3.50 -6.54 29.27
N GLY A 61 4.44 -6.54 28.32
CA GLY A 61 5.21 -7.71 27.92
C GLY A 61 4.44 -8.69 27.04
N ASN A 62 3.27 -8.30 26.50
CA ASN A 62 2.46 -9.13 25.62
C ASN A 62 2.89 -9.00 24.15
N PHE A 63 4.15 -9.26 23.87
CA PHE A 63 4.67 -9.29 22.52
C PHE A 63 5.77 -10.35 22.37
N THR A 64 5.99 -10.82 21.14
CA THR A 64 7.13 -11.67 20.80
C THR A 64 8.21 -10.80 20.17
N PRO A 65 9.41 -10.68 20.76
CA PRO A 65 10.52 -9.96 20.14
C PRO A 65 10.87 -10.59 18.79
N LEU A 66 11.24 -9.75 17.82
CA LEU A 66 11.84 -10.25 16.59
C LEU A 66 13.19 -10.91 16.93
N PRO A 67 13.53 -12.03 16.25
CA PRO A 67 14.80 -12.73 16.46
C PRO A 67 16.03 -11.90 16.09
#